data_AF-A0A822XH99-F1
#
_entry.id   AF-A0A822XH99-F1
#
_cell.length_a   1.000
_cell.length_b   1.000
_cell.length_c   1.000
_cell.angle_alpha   90.00
_cell.angle_beta   90.00
_cell.angle_gamma   90.00
#
_symmetry.space_group_name_H-M   'P 1'
#
loop_
_entity.id
_entity.type
_entity.pdbx_description
1 polymer ?
#
loop_
_entity_poly.entity_id
_entity_poly.type
_entity_poly.pdbx_seq_one_letter_code
_entity_poly.pdbx_strand_id
1 'polypeptide(L)'
;MATLVQTAAFPILLLPLFLFPSSQNPSTTSTDSAQPSIVTVVVVYLFLGILIAGDNMLYSVGLLYLSASTYALICASQLAFNAVFSFFINSQKFTALILNCIVLLTLSASLIAVRSDSAEPEGVSKGKYVLGFLCTLGASAAYSLILSLMQLSFQKVLKKQTFSIVLQMQIFTSLVATCACIVGLFASGEWKGLKEEMDQFGKGKVSYVMTLVWTAVSWQICSVGVVGLIFVASSLFSNVISTLALPLVPVAAVILLHDKMDGVKVVAMLLAIWGFASYLYQHYIDDSKLKAKQTNINEVTNGSMS
;
A
#
# COMPACT_ATOMS: atom_id res chain seq x y z
N MET A 1 17.04 -7.81 -8.41
CA MET A 1 17.16 -7.22 -7.05
C MET A 1 16.01 -6.31 -6.63
N ALA A 2 15.54 -5.41 -7.50
CA ALA A 2 14.49 -4.43 -7.16
C ALA A 2 13.20 -5.04 -6.57
N THR A 3 12.81 -6.23 -7.02
CA THR A 3 11.65 -7.00 -6.53
C THR A 3 11.81 -7.49 -5.09
N LEU A 4 12.99 -8.03 -4.79
CA LEU A 4 13.33 -8.66 -3.52
C LEU A 4 13.41 -7.63 -2.39
N VAL A 5 14.03 -6.48 -2.67
CA VAL A 5 14.27 -5.40 -1.69
C VAL A 5 12.98 -4.91 -1.04
N GLN A 6 11.86 -4.91 -1.77
CA GLN A 6 10.56 -4.44 -1.27
C GLN A 6 10.04 -5.26 -0.08
N THR A 7 10.46 -6.52 0.06
CA THR A 7 9.98 -7.43 1.12
C THR A 7 11.09 -8.01 2.00
N ALA A 8 12.35 -7.94 1.59
CA ALA A 8 13.47 -8.60 2.28
C ALA A 8 13.73 -8.15 3.72
N ALA A 9 13.36 -6.91 4.09
CA ALA A 9 13.60 -6.38 5.44
C ALA A 9 12.56 -6.80 6.50
N PHE A 10 11.66 -7.75 6.19
CA PHE A 10 10.62 -8.22 7.12
C PHE A 10 11.14 -8.67 8.50
N PRO A 11 12.37 -9.21 8.68
CA PRO A 11 12.84 -9.62 10.00
C PRO A 11 12.93 -8.47 11.00
N ILE A 12 13.06 -7.23 10.55
CA ILE A 12 13.08 -6.03 11.42
C ILE A 12 11.76 -5.90 12.20
N LEU A 13 10.66 -6.41 11.64
CA LEU A 13 9.33 -6.37 12.26
C LEU A 13 9.17 -7.37 13.40
N LEU A 14 10.10 -8.31 13.59
CA LEU A 14 10.12 -9.17 14.76
C LEU A 14 10.35 -8.36 16.05
N LEU A 15 11.13 -7.28 15.97
CA LEU A 15 11.47 -6.43 17.11
C LEU A 15 10.21 -5.76 17.73
N PRO A 16 9.34 -5.05 16.98
CA PRO A 16 8.09 -4.55 17.52
C PRO A 16 7.12 -5.68 17.91
N LEU A 17 7.16 -6.85 17.26
CA LEU A 17 6.32 -7.99 17.65
C LEU A 17 6.68 -8.55 19.03
N PHE A 18 7.97 -8.57 19.40
CA PHE A 18 8.42 -8.93 20.75
C PHE A 18 8.10 -7.86 21.79
N LEU A 19 8.09 -6.58 21.41
CA LEU A 19 7.76 -5.46 22.31
C LEU A 19 6.26 -5.30 22.55
N PHE A 20 5.43 -5.71 21.59
CA PHE A 20 3.96 -5.68 21.69
C PHE A 20 3.39 -7.11 21.62
N PRO A 21 3.70 -7.98 22.61
CA PRO A 21 3.15 -9.33 22.63
C PRO A 21 1.62 -9.25 22.70
N SER A 22 0.96 -10.07 21.89
CA SER A 22 -0.48 -10.24 22.00
C SER A 22 -0.78 -10.77 23.40
N SER A 23 -1.42 -9.95 24.23
CA SER A 23 -1.90 -10.40 25.55
C SER A 23 -2.97 -11.46 25.32
N GLN A 24 -2.56 -12.73 25.37
CA GLN A 24 -3.49 -13.83 25.50
C GLN A 24 -4.01 -13.81 26.92
N ASN A 25 -5.03 -13.01 27.20
CA ASN A 25 -5.88 -13.32 28.35
C ASN A 25 -6.73 -14.53 27.96
N PRO A 26 -6.60 -15.68 28.64
CA PRO A 26 -7.55 -16.76 28.50
C PRO A 26 -8.80 -16.35 29.26
N SER A 27 -9.63 -15.50 28.65
CA SER A 27 -10.96 -15.22 29.18
C SER A 27 -11.82 -16.45 28.96
N THR A 28 -11.96 -17.22 30.03
CA THR A 28 -12.99 -18.23 30.24
C THR A 28 -14.39 -17.65 29.93
N THR A 29 -15.26 -18.45 29.32
CA THR A 29 -16.70 -18.21 29.02
C THR A 29 -16.95 -17.10 27.98
N SER A 30 -17.61 -17.28 26.84
CA SER A 30 -18.79 -18.08 26.50
C SER A 30 -18.96 -18.12 24.96
N THR A 31 -19.42 -19.27 24.44
CA THR A 31 -20.27 -19.48 23.24
C THR A 31 -19.99 -18.75 21.91
N ASP A 32 -19.67 -19.55 20.87
CA ASP A 32 -19.86 -19.29 19.43
C ASP A 32 -19.10 -18.14 18.74
N SER A 33 -17.77 -18.20 18.76
CA SER A 33 -17.05 -17.89 17.52
C SER A 33 -15.97 -18.93 17.27
N ALA A 34 -16.17 -19.77 16.25
CA ALA A 34 -15.14 -20.70 15.81
C ALA A 34 -13.84 -19.91 15.55
N GLN A 35 -12.80 -20.21 16.34
CA GLN A 35 -11.47 -19.64 16.10
C GLN A 35 -11.11 -19.89 14.62
N PRO A 36 -10.53 -18.90 13.93
CA PRO A 36 -10.16 -19.09 12.54
C PRO A 36 -9.23 -20.28 12.41
N SER A 37 -9.56 -21.20 11.51
CA SER A 37 -8.72 -22.36 11.24
C SER A 37 -7.33 -21.88 10.84
N ILE A 38 -6.31 -22.36 11.56
CA ILE A 38 -4.90 -22.03 11.29
C ILE A 38 -4.56 -22.32 9.83
N VAL A 39 -5.14 -23.38 9.26
CA VAL A 39 -4.98 -23.74 7.85
C VAL A 39 -5.49 -22.62 6.93
N THR A 40 -6.66 -22.05 7.22
CA THR A 40 -7.22 -20.94 6.44
C THR A 40 -6.32 -19.70 6.52
N VAL A 41 -5.79 -19.39 7.70
CA VAL A 41 -4.86 -18.25 7.89
C VAL A 41 -3.57 -18.45 7.07
N VAL A 42 -2.99 -19.65 7.13
CA VAL A 42 -1.77 -19.99 6.37
C VAL A 42 -2.01 -19.89 4.87
N VAL A 43 -3.13 -20.43 4.37
CA VAL A 43 -3.49 -20.36 2.94
C VAL A 43 -3.66 -18.91 2.49
N VAL A 44 -4.31 -18.07 3.30
CA VAL A 44 -4.48 -16.64 3.00
C VAL A 44 -3.13 -15.93 2.94
N TYR A 45 -2.23 -16.16 3.89
CA TYR A 45 -0.90 -15.54 3.87
C TYR A 45 -0.05 -16.03 2.71
N LEU A 46 -0.14 -17.31 2.36
CA LEU A 46 0.56 -17.87 1.21
C LEU A 46 0.05 -17.25 -0.08
N PHE A 47 -1.27 -17.18 -0.26
CA PHE A 47 -1.89 -16.56 -1.43
C PHE A 47 -1.52 -15.07 -1.56
N LEU A 48 -1.68 -14.29 -0.48
CA LEU A 48 -1.34 -12.87 -0.47
C LEU A 48 0.16 -12.64 -0.69
N GLY A 49 1.03 -13.45 -0.09
CA GLY A 49 2.47 -13.32 -0.27
C GLY A 49 2.92 -13.61 -1.70
N ILE A 50 2.34 -14.61 -2.36
CA ILE A 50 2.60 -14.88 -3.78
C ILE A 50 2.10 -13.71 -4.64
N LEU A 51 0.91 -13.18 -4.34
CA LEU A 51 0.35 -12.05 -5.07
C LEU A 51 1.23 -10.80 -4.93
N ILE A 52 1.76 -10.53 -3.73
CA ILE A 52 2.72 -9.43 -3.48
C ILE A 52 4.02 -9.64 -4.27
N ALA A 53 4.57 -10.86 -4.31
CA ALA A 53 5.77 -11.12 -5.11
C ALA A 53 5.54 -10.84 -6.60
N GLY A 54 4.39 -11.26 -7.13
CA GLY A 54 3.97 -10.97 -8.50
C GLY A 54 3.81 -9.47 -8.75
N ASP A 55 3.16 -8.75 -7.83
CA ASP A 55 2.97 -7.29 -7.90
C ASP A 55 4.30 -6.54 -7.93
N ASN A 56 5.20 -6.86 -7.00
CA ASN A 56 6.55 -6.28 -6.93
C ASN A 56 7.36 -6.54 -8.21
N MET A 57 7.17 -7.71 -8.83
CA MET A 57 7.76 -8.07 -10.12
C MET A 57 7.20 -7.22 -11.25
N LEU A 58 5.88 -7.08 -11.35
CA LEU A 58 5.24 -6.24 -12.37
C LEU A 58 5.67 -4.78 -12.26
N TYR A 59 5.73 -4.23 -11.04
CA TYR A 59 6.26 -2.87 -10.81
C TYR A 59 7.73 -2.73 -11.18
N SER A 60 8.56 -3.72 -10.85
CA SER A 60 9.98 -3.70 -11.23
C SER A 60 10.17 -3.74 -12.75
N VAL A 61 9.37 -4.52 -13.48
CA VAL A 61 9.38 -4.51 -14.95
C VAL A 61 8.90 -3.18 -15.51
N GLY A 62 7.90 -2.55 -14.87
CA GLY A 62 7.45 -1.20 -15.19
C GLY A 62 8.56 -0.17 -15.09
N LEU A 63 9.29 -0.15 -13.97
CA LEU A 63 10.41 0.76 -13.72
C LEU A 63 11.57 0.59 -14.70
N LEU A 64 11.76 -0.61 -15.27
CA LEU A 64 12.82 -0.87 -16.24
C LEU A 64 12.57 -0.25 -17.62
N TYR A 65 11.31 -0.05 -18.01
CA TYR A 65 10.95 0.34 -19.39
C TYR A 65 10.20 1.66 -19.49
N LEU A 66 9.73 2.23 -18.39
CA LEU A 66 9.00 3.49 -18.36
C LEU A 66 9.83 4.59 -17.72
N SER A 67 9.61 5.83 -18.16
CA SER A 67 10.07 7.01 -17.43
C SER A 67 9.36 7.12 -16.07
N ALA A 68 9.99 7.81 -15.13
CA ALA A 68 9.43 8.01 -13.79
C ALA A 68 8.05 8.72 -13.81
N SER A 69 7.87 9.68 -14.72
CA SER A 69 6.60 10.38 -14.96
C SER A 69 5.50 9.43 -15.42
N THR A 70 5.74 8.66 -16.48
CA THR A 70 4.77 7.71 -17.02
C THR A 70 4.44 6.62 -16.01
N TYR A 71 5.45 6.10 -15.31
CA TYR A 71 5.26 5.11 -14.26
C TYR A 71 4.35 5.63 -13.15
N ALA A 72 4.62 6.84 -12.63
CA ALA A 72 3.80 7.46 -11.59
C ALA A 72 2.36 7.75 -12.06
N LEU A 73 2.19 8.18 -13.31
CA LEU A 73 0.87 8.44 -13.91
C LEU A 73 0.04 7.16 -13.98
N ILE A 74 0.63 6.04 -14.40
CA ILE A 74 -0.07 4.76 -14.43
C ILE A 74 -0.36 4.28 -13.00
N CYS A 75 0.57 4.45 -12.06
CA CYS A 75 0.34 4.12 -10.65
C CYS A 75 -0.85 4.87 -10.05
N ALA A 76 -1.13 6.11 -10.47
CA ALA A 76 -2.30 6.86 -10.00
C ALA A 76 -3.63 6.15 -10.30
N SER A 77 -3.69 5.29 -11.34
CA SER A 77 -4.86 4.46 -11.64
C SER A 77 -5.22 3.47 -10.52
N GLN A 78 -4.29 3.19 -9.60
CA GLN A 78 -4.54 2.33 -8.43
C GLN A 78 -5.75 2.82 -7.62
N LEU A 79 -5.97 4.13 -7.49
CA LEU A 79 -7.11 4.67 -6.75
C LEU A 79 -8.45 4.26 -7.38
N ALA A 80 -8.54 4.28 -8.71
CA ALA A 80 -9.73 3.85 -9.43
C ALA A 80 -9.98 2.35 -9.25
N PHE A 81 -8.95 1.52 -9.43
CA PHE A 81 -9.06 0.07 -9.21
C PHE A 81 -9.44 -0.25 -7.76
N ASN A 82 -8.84 0.44 -6.79
CA ASN A 82 -9.14 0.20 -5.38
C ASN A 82 -10.56 0.64 -5.02
N ALA A 83 -11.10 1.70 -5.63
CA ALA A 83 -12.50 2.05 -5.48
C ALA A 83 -13.43 0.93 -5.96
N VAL A 84 -13.16 0.38 -7.14
CA VAL A 84 -13.91 -0.75 -7.71
C VAL A 84 -13.81 -1.99 -6.80
N PHE A 85 -12.60 -2.42 -6.43
CA PHE A 85 -12.43 -3.60 -5.58
C PHE A 85 -13.01 -3.40 -4.17
N SER A 86 -12.85 -2.23 -3.57
CA SER A 86 -13.43 -1.94 -2.25
C SER A 86 -14.96 -1.94 -2.29
N PHE A 87 -15.58 -1.51 -3.40
CA PHE A 87 -17.02 -1.61 -3.60
C PHE A 87 -17.48 -3.07 -3.66
N PHE A 88 -16.87 -3.89 -4.51
CA PHE A 88 -17.32 -5.26 -4.76
C PHE A 88 -16.90 -6.25 -3.66
N ILE A 89 -15.68 -6.15 -3.14
CA ILE A 89 -15.08 -7.12 -2.21
C ILE A 89 -15.37 -6.74 -0.76
N ASN A 90 -15.17 -5.47 -0.40
CA ASN A 90 -15.33 -4.98 0.97
C ASN A 90 -16.72 -4.38 1.25
N SER A 91 -17.59 -4.32 0.23
CA SER A 91 -18.91 -3.69 0.31
C SER A 91 -18.84 -2.25 0.85
N GLN A 92 -17.79 -1.52 0.47
CA GLN A 92 -17.56 -0.15 0.91
C GLN A 92 -18.64 0.78 0.34
N LYS A 93 -19.23 1.61 1.19
CA LYS A 93 -20.24 2.59 0.77
C LYS A 93 -19.54 3.80 0.17
N PHE A 94 -19.89 4.12 -1.08
CA PHE A 94 -19.38 5.30 -1.76
C PHE A 94 -20.37 6.45 -1.63
N THR A 95 -19.91 7.54 -1.03
CA THR A 95 -20.60 8.83 -1.03
C THR A 95 -19.99 9.73 -2.10
N ALA A 96 -20.73 10.74 -2.58
CA ALA A 96 -20.23 11.73 -3.54
C ALA A 96 -18.90 12.37 -3.11
N LEU A 97 -18.69 12.60 -1.80
CA LEU A 97 -17.43 13.14 -1.26
C LEU A 97 -16.24 12.19 -1.40
N ILE A 98 -16.46 10.87 -1.31
CA ILE A 98 -15.41 9.86 -1.52
C ILE A 98 -15.03 9.81 -2.99
N LEU A 99 -16.01 9.85 -3.90
CA LEU A 99 -15.75 9.94 -5.33
C LEU A 99 -15.00 11.23 -5.69
N ASN A 100 -15.41 12.36 -5.11
CA ASN A 100 -14.72 13.64 -5.30
C ASN A 100 -13.26 13.57 -4.83
N CYS A 101 -13.00 12.97 -3.66
CA CYS A 101 -11.65 12.72 -3.16
C CYS A 101 -10.80 11.92 -4.15
N ILE A 102 -11.32 10.79 -4.63
CA ILE A 102 -10.62 9.91 -5.57
C ILE A 102 -10.26 10.66 -6.86
N VAL A 103 -11.21 11.39 -7.43
CA VAL A 103 -10.99 12.17 -8.65
C VAL A 103 -9.92 13.24 -8.43
N LEU A 104 -10.02 14.02 -7.35
CA LEU A 104 -9.08 15.10 -7.07
C LEU A 104 -7.66 14.60 -6.77
N LEU A 105 -7.51 13.48 -6.05
CA LEU A 105 -6.20 12.88 -5.79
C LEU A 105 -5.60 12.25 -7.04
N THR A 106 -6.42 11.64 -7.89
CA THR A 106 -5.95 11.11 -9.18
C THR A 106 -5.47 12.23 -10.09
N LEU A 107 -6.21 13.34 -10.16
CA LEU A 107 -5.81 14.54 -10.90
C LEU A 107 -4.52 15.16 -10.35
N SER A 108 -4.41 15.26 -9.01
CA SER A 108 -3.20 15.74 -8.34
C SER A 108 -1.96 14.91 -8.70
N ALA A 109 -2.04 13.58 -8.55
CA ALA A 109 -0.95 12.68 -8.90
C ALA A 109 -0.59 12.77 -10.39
N SER A 110 -1.61 12.88 -11.26
CA SER A 110 -1.41 13.02 -12.71
C SER A 110 -0.69 14.31 -13.09
N LEU A 111 -1.05 15.44 -12.45
CA LEU A 111 -0.39 16.74 -12.67
C LEU A 111 1.09 16.70 -12.29
N ILE A 112 1.43 16.02 -11.18
CA ILE A 112 2.82 15.84 -10.74
C ILE A 112 3.58 14.96 -11.74
N ALA A 113 2.96 13.87 -12.17
CA ALA A 113 3.56 12.94 -13.11
C ALA A 113 3.89 13.61 -14.45
N VAL A 114 2.95 14.35 -15.05
CA VAL A 114 3.11 14.98 -16.38
C VAL A 114 4.20 16.06 -16.40
N ARG A 115 4.45 16.75 -15.28
CA ARG A 115 5.41 17.87 -15.21
C ARG A 115 6.81 17.45 -14.76
N SER A 116 7.00 16.19 -14.38
CA SER A 116 8.33 15.70 -14.02
C SER A 116 9.17 15.61 -15.29
N ASP A 117 10.23 16.42 -15.40
CA ASP A 117 11.18 16.40 -16.53
C ASP A 117 11.71 14.98 -16.71
N SER A 118 11.17 14.25 -17.69
CA SER A 118 11.53 12.87 -17.93
C SER A 118 12.31 12.74 -19.21
N ALA A 119 13.61 12.48 -19.09
CA ALA A 119 14.35 11.82 -20.16
C ALA A 119 13.69 10.44 -20.38
N GLU A 120 13.19 10.18 -21.58
CA GLU A 120 12.81 8.82 -21.95
C GLU A 120 14.05 7.91 -21.83
N PRO A 121 13.92 6.67 -21.33
CA PRO A 121 15.06 5.77 -21.29
C PRO A 121 15.57 5.54 -22.72
N GLU A 122 16.79 6.00 -23.02
CA GLU A 122 17.37 5.91 -24.37
C GLU A 122 17.41 4.45 -24.86
N GLY A 123 16.97 4.21 -26.10
CA GLY A 123 17.08 2.90 -26.75
C GLY A 123 15.98 1.88 -26.43
N VAL A 124 14.88 2.27 -25.79
CA VAL A 124 13.75 1.35 -25.53
C VAL A 124 12.88 1.17 -26.78
N SER A 125 12.79 -0.06 -27.28
CA SER A 125 11.88 -0.42 -28.38
C SER A 125 10.40 -0.25 -27.98
N LYS A 126 9.53 0.11 -28.93
CA LYS A 126 8.06 0.25 -28.70
C LYS A 126 7.43 -0.94 -27.99
N GLY A 127 7.86 -2.18 -28.28
CA GLY A 127 7.34 -3.38 -27.63
C GLY A 127 7.66 -3.47 -26.14
N LYS A 128 8.87 -3.09 -25.74
CA LYS A 128 9.29 -3.04 -24.32
C LYS A 128 8.54 -1.95 -23.55
N TYR A 129 8.31 -0.81 -24.19
CA TYR A 129 7.49 0.25 -23.60
C TYR A 129 6.05 -0.22 -23.33
N VAL A 130 5.40 -0.87 -24.32
CA VAL A 130 4.06 -1.44 -24.13
C VAL A 130 4.04 -2.49 -23.02
N LEU A 131 5.06 -3.35 -22.96
CA LEU A 131 5.21 -4.32 -21.87
C LEU A 131 5.30 -3.63 -20.51
N GLY A 132 6.14 -2.60 -20.37
CA GLY A 132 6.25 -1.81 -19.14
C GLY A 132 4.93 -1.14 -18.75
N PHE A 133 4.22 -0.58 -19.73
CA PHE A 133 2.90 0.04 -19.52
C PHE A 133 1.89 -0.98 -18.98
N LEU A 134 1.73 -2.13 -19.66
CA LEU A 134 0.79 -3.18 -19.26
C LEU A 134 1.17 -3.80 -17.91
N CYS A 135 2.47 -3.99 -17.64
CA CYS A 135 2.94 -4.48 -16.34
C CYS A 135 2.60 -3.48 -15.23
N THR A 136 2.85 -2.18 -15.43
CA THR A 136 2.57 -1.15 -14.41
C THR A 136 1.07 -0.98 -14.16
N LEU A 137 0.25 -1.06 -15.22
CA LEU A 137 -1.21 -1.02 -15.09
C LEU A 137 -1.73 -2.26 -14.36
N GLY A 138 -1.21 -3.43 -14.72
CA GLY A 138 -1.50 -4.69 -14.03
C GLY A 138 -1.09 -4.68 -12.56
N ALA A 139 0.09 -4.12 -12.24
CA ALA A 139 0.56 -3.92 -10.88
C ALA A 139 -0.38 -2.98 -10.10
N SER A 140 -0.78 -1.85 -10.68
CA SER A 140 -1.71 -0.93 -10.04
C SER A 140 -3.06 -1.57 -9.72
N ALA A 141 -3.54 -2.48 -10.58
CA ALA A 141 -4.73 -3.28 -10.29
C ALA A 141 -4.47 -4.35 -9.21
N ALA A 142 -3.34 -5.06 -9.29
CA ALA A 142 -2.95 -6.10 -8.34
C ALA A 142 -2.72 -5.53 -6.94
N TYR A 143 -1.98 -4.43 -6.79
CA TYR A 143 -1.81 -3.70 -5.54
C TYR A 143 -3.16 -3.32 -4.91
N SER A 144 -4.04 -2.72 -5.69
CA SER A 144 -5.39 -2.35 -5.23
C SER A 144 -6.23 -3.54 -4.79
N LEU A 145 -6.10 -4.68 -5.48
CA LEU A 145 -6.72 -5.94 -5.11
C LEU A 145 -6.12 -6.51 -3.82
N ILE A 146 -4.79 -6.48 -3.67
CA ILE A 146 -4.08 -6.89 -2.46
C ILE A 146 -4.62 -6.12 -1.26
N LEU A 147 -4.72 -4.78 -1.34
CA LEU A 147 -5.25 -3.96 -0.25
C LEU A 147 -6.69 -4.39 0.15
N SER A 148 -7.58 -4.61 -0.83
CA SER A 148 -8.95 -5.04 -0.57
C SER A 148 -9.04 -6.45 0.02
N LEU A 149 -8.21 -7.38 -0.46
CA LEU A 149 -8.11 -8.73 0.08
C LEU A 149 -7.51 -8.75 1.49
N MET A 150 -6.55 -7.87 1.77
CA MET A 150 -6.00 -7.72 3.11
C MET A 150 -7.08 -7.24 4.08
N GLN A 151 -7.86 -6.22 3.70
CA GLN A 151 -9.00 -5.77 4.48
C GLN A 151 -10.03 -6.89 4.70
N LEU A 152 -10.36 -7.65 3.65
CA LEU A 152 -11.29 -8.77 3.74
C LEU A 152 -10.76 -9.84 4.71
N SER A 153 -9.46 -10.13 4.67
CA SER A 153 -8.82 -11.09 5.57
C SER A 153 -8.94 -10.65 7.02
N PHE A 154 -8.71 -9.38 7.34
CA PHE A 154 -8.94 -8.85 8.69
C PHE A 154 -10.39 -9.03 9.14
N GLN A 155 -11.35 -8.69 8.28
CA GLN A 155 -12.77 -8.71 8.61
C GLN A 155 -13.36 -10.12 8.74
N LYS A 156 -12.95 -11.05 7.87
CA LYS A 156 -13.59 -12.38 7.77
C LYS A 156 -12.78 -13.50 8.40
N VAL A 157 -11.46 -13.42 8.34
CA VAL A 157 -10.56 -14.50 8.77
C VAL A 157 -9.94 -14.17 10.12
N LEU A 158 -9.21 -13.06 10.24
CA LEU A 158 -8.39 -12.84 11.44
C LEU A 158 -9.23 -12.42 12.66
N LYS A 159 -10.36 -11.70 12.47
CA LYS A 159 -11.44 -11.35 13.44
C LYS A 159 -11.03 -10.73 14.79
N LYS A 160 -9.76 -10.78 15.16
CA LYS A 160 -9.20 -10.29 16.41
C LYS A 160 -8.60 -8.90 16.18
N GLN A 161 -8.86 -8.00 17.13
CA GLN A 161 -8.41 -6.62 17.04
C GLN A 161 -7.18 -6.39 17.90
N THR A 162 -6.00 -6.76 17.39
CA THR A 162 -4.74 -6.43 18.05
C THR A 162 -3.72 -5.99 17.02
N PHE A 163 -2.92 -4.97 17.32
CA PHE A 163 -1.86 -4.52 16.40
C PHE A 163 -0.84 -5.62 16.07
N SER A 164 -0.66 -6.60 16.98
CA SER A 164 0.16 -7.80 16.72
C SER A 164 -0.28 -8.55 15.45
N ILE A 165 -1.57 -8.54 15.11
CA ILE A 165 -2.11 -9.18 13.89
C ILE A 165 -1.69 -8.45 12.62
N VAL A 166 -1.58 -7.12 12.67
CA VAL A 166 -1.03 -6.31 11.56
C VAL A 166 0.42 -6.71 11.31
N LEU A 167 1.22 -6.79 12.37
CA LEU A 167 2.61 -7.21 12.28
C LEU A 167 2.74 -8.65 11.76
N GLN A 168 1.96 -9.59 12.28
CA GLN A 168 1.95 -10.98 11.80
C GLN A 168 1.60 -11.07 10.33
N MET A 169 0.54 -10.39 9.91
CA MET A 169 0.13 -10.39 8.50
C MET A 169 1.22 -9.84 7.59
N GLN A 170 1.86 -8.73 7.98
CA GLN A 170 2.97 -8.17 7.22
C GLN A 170 4.20 -9.10 7.19
N ILE A 171 4.57 -9.70 8.32
CA ILE A 171 5.72 -10.61 8.42
C ILE A 171 5.52 -11.85 7.56
N PHE A 172 4.37 -12.54 7.69
CA PHE A 172 4.14 -13.80 6.98
C PHE A 172 3.97 -13.60 5.48
N THR A 173 3.24 -12.55 5.06
CA THR A 173 3.10 -12.26 3.63
C THR A 173 4.42 -11.80 3.02
N SER A 174 5.22 -10.99 3.74
CA SER A 174 6.57 -10.61 3.28
C SER A 174 7.54 -11.79 3.24
N LEU A 175 7.46 -12.73 4.19
CA LEU A 175 8.28 -13.94 4.19
C LEU A 175 8.02 -14.78 2.94
N VAL A 176 6.74 -15.05 2.65
CA VAL A 176 6.33 -15.80 1.45
C VAL A 176 6.77 -15.06 0.19
N ALA A 177 6.53 -13.74 0.13
CA ALA A 177 6.93 -12.92 -1.02
C ALA A 177 8.45 -12.94 -1.22
N THR A 178 9.23 -12.82 -0.14
CA THR A 178 10.69 -12.90 -0.17
C THR A 178 11.15 -14.26 -0.70
N CYS A 179 10.57 -15.36 -0.21
CA CYS A 179 10.90 -16.71 -0.69
C CYS A 179 10.59 -16.86 -2.19
N ALA A 180 9.41 -16.41 -2.63
CA ALA A 180 9.03 -16.43 -4.03
C ALA A 180 9.97 -15.58 -4.91
N CYS A 181 10.36 -14.38 -4.45
CA CYS A 181 11.32 -13.52 -5.12
C CYS A 181 12.72 -14.15 -5.19
N ILE A 182 13.17 -14.85 -4.14
CA ILE A 182 14.45 -15.58 -4.14
C ILE A 182 14.41 -16.71 -5.18
N VAL A 183 13.34 -17.53 -5.18
CA VAL A 183 13.16 -18.58 -6.18
C VAL A 183 13.16 -17.99 -7.59
N GLY A 184 12.45 -16.88 -7.80
CA GLY A 184 12.46 -16.14 -9.07
C GLY A 184 13.85 -15.64 -9.46
N LEU A 185 14.61 -15.06 -8.54
CA LEU A 185 15.97 -14.59 -8.79
C LEU A 185 16.90 -15.72 -9.23
N PHE A 186 16.80 -16.88 -8.59
CA PHE A 186 17.58 -18.06 -8.95
C PHE A 186 17.14 -18.66 -10.29
N ALA A 187 15.84 -18.78 -10.52
CA ALA A 187 15.26 -19.32 -11.75
C ALA A 187 15.57 -18.44 -12.98
N SER A 188 15.56 -17.11 -12.82
CA SER A 188 15.89 -16.16 -13.89
C SER A 188 17.40 -16.09 -14.20
N GLY A 189 18.26 -16.62 -13.33
CA GLY A 189 19.71 -16.59 -13.51
C GLY A 189 20.38 -15.23 -13.22
N GLU A 190 19.60 -14.20 -12.87
CA GLU A 190 20.08 -12.83 -12.59
C GLU A 190 21.06 -12.77 -11.40
N TRP A 191 21.01 -13.73 -10.49
CA TRP A 191 21.96 -13.85 -9.38
C TRP A 191 23.43 -13.88 -9.84
N LYS A 192 23.70 -14.35 -11.07
CA LYS A 192 25.06 -14.37 -11.66
C LYS A 192 25.57 -12.98 -12.00
N GLY A 193 24.69 -12.06 -12.38
CA GLY A 193 25.01 -10.68 -12.73
C GLY A 193 25.16 -9.76 -11.51
N LEU A 194 24.76 -10.21 -10.32
CA LEU A 194 24.72 -9.36 -9.12
C LEU A 194 26.09 -8.82 -8.71
N LYS A 195 27.15 -9.63 -8.88
CA LYS A 195 28.52 -9.19 -8.60
C LYS A 195 28.93 -8.06 -9.53
N GLU A 196 28.60 -8.19 -10.81
CA GLU A 196 28.91 -7.21 -11.84
C GLU A 196 28.10 -5.92 -11.64
N GLU A 197 26.81 -6.03 -11.29
CA GLU A 197 25.95 -4.89 -10.93
C GLU A 197 26.56 -4.10 -9.75
N MET A 198 27.01 -4.79 -8.70
CA MET A 198 27.63 -4.16 -7.55
C MET A 198 29.00 -3.55 -7.86
N ASP A 199 29.78 -4.17 -8.75
CA ASP A 199 31.09 -3.67 -9.20
C ASP A 199 30.94 -2.43 -10.10
N GLN A 200 29.89 -2.37 -10.92
CA GLN A 200 29.57 -1.24 -11.80
C GLN A 200 28.81 -0.10 -11.09
N PHE A 201 28.40 -0.29 -9.83
CA PHE A 201 27.73 0.77 -9.09
C PHE A 201 28.69 1.93 -8.82
N GLY A 202 28.48 3.06 -9.49
CA GLY A 202 29.44 4.17 -9.55
C GLY A 202 29.88 4.77 -8.20
N LYS A 203 29.14 4.52 -7.11
CA LYS A 203 29.49 4.95 -5.74
C LYS A 203 30.16 3.86 -4.89
N GLY A 204 30.52 2.73 -5.50
CA GLY A 204 31.17 1.59 -4.88
C GLY A 204 30.23 0.62 -4.15
N LYS A 205 30.78 -0.54 -3.79
CA LYS A 205 30.05 -1.70 -3.24
C LYS A 205 29.31 -1.40 -1.94
N VAL A 206 29.95 -0.66 -1.03
CA VAL A 206 29.35 -0.32 0.27
C VAL A 206 28.12 0.55 0.07
N SER A 207 28.21 1.54 -0.83
CA SER A 207 27.07 2.41 -1.17
C SER A 207 25.93 1.61 -1.79
N TYR A 208 26.23 0.65 -2.68
CA TYR A 208 25.22 -0.24 -3.26
C TYR A 208 24.45 -1.00 -2.19
N VAL A 209 25.16 -1.70 -1.30
CA VAL A 209 24.55 -2.46 -0.19
C VAL A 209 23.75 -1.53 0.72
N MET A 210 24.30 -0.37 1.07
CA MET A 210 23.63 0.59 1.94
C MET A 210 22.33 1.14 1.32
N THR A 211 22.32 1.40 0.01
CA THR A 211 21.12 1.78 -0.73
C THR A 211 20.06 0.68 -0.65
N LEU A 212 20.43 -0.57 -0.95
CA LEU A 212 19.48 -1.70 -0.88
C LEU A 212 18.91 -1.88 0.53
N VAL A 213 19.76 -1.79 1.57
CA VAL A 213 19.33 -1.94 2.96
C VAL A 213 18.34 -0.84 3.35
N TRP A 214 18.68 0.44 3.12
CA TRP A 214 17.77 1.54 3.46
C TRP A 214 16.49 1.55 2.65
N THR A 215 16.54 1.14 1.38
CA THR A 215 15.34 0.96 0.56
C THR A 215 14.46 -0.15 1.14
N ALA A 216 15.04 -1.28 1.55
CA ALA A 216 14.28 -2.39 2.15
C ALA A 216 13.63 -1.97 3.49
N VAL A 217 14.39 -1.29 4.36
CA VAL A 217 13.88 -0.77 5.64
C VAL A 217 12.73 0.20 5.41
N SER A 218 12.90 1.17 4.49
CA SER A 218 11.86 2.16 4.17
C SER A 218 10.59 1.50 3.63
N TRP A 219 10.74 0.50 2.76
CA TRP A 219 9.61 -0.27 2.25
C TRP A 219 8.85 -0.99 3.34
N GLN A 220 9.55 -1.57 4.31
CA GLN A 220 8.88 -2.28 5.41
C GLN A 220 8.16 -1.35 6.38
N ILE A 221 8.76 -0.19 6.71
CA ILE A 221 8.07 0.83 7.53
C ILE A 221 6.81 1.31 6.81
N CYS A 222 6.91 1.62 5.52
CA CYS A 222 5.77 2.05 4.70
C CYS A 222 4.69 0.96 4.66
N SER A 223 5.07 -0.30 4.42
CA SER A 223 4.14 -1.42 4.34
C SER A 223 3.38 -1.65 5.65
N VAL A 224 4.06 -1.61 6.80
CA VAL A 224 3.37 -1.69 8.10
C VAL A 224 2.40 -0.52 8.29
N GLY A 225 2.78 0.68 7.88
CA GLY A 225 1.89 1.85 7.89
C GLY A 225 0.63 1.62 7.06
N VAL A 226 0.78 1.11 5.84
CA VAL A 226 -0.32 0.76 4.94
C VAL A 226 -1.22 -0.31 5.59
N VAL A 227 -0.68 -1.46 5.98
CA VAL A 227 -1.47 -2.54 6.60
C VAL A 227 -2.15 -2.06 7.90
N GLY A 228 -1.47 -1.22 8.69
CA GLY A 228 -2.03 -0.60 9.89
C GLY A 228 -3.23 0.31 9.59
N LEU A 229 -3.17 1.14 8.55
CA LEU A 229 -4.29 1.98 8.11
C LEU A 229 -5.46 1.14 7.59
N ILE A 230 -5.18 0.04 6.88
CA ILE A 230 -6.22 -0.91 6.46
C ILE A 230 -6.96 -1.49 7.67
N PHE A 231 -6.19 -1.88 8.68
CA PHE A 231 -6.72 -2.48 9.90
C PHE A 231 -7.58 -1.50 10.72
N VAL A 232 -7.16 -0.24 10.85
CA VAL A 232 -7.87 0.77 11.65
C VAL A 232 -9.06 1.38 10.90
N ALA A 233 -8.99 1.52 9.58
CA ALA A 233 -10.00 2.23 8.79
C ALA A 233 -10.51 1.42 7.59
N SER A 234 -9.77 1.40 6.48
CA SER A 234 -10.12 0.64 5.26
C SER A 234 -8.97 0.63 4.26
N SER A 235 -9.04 -0.28 3.28
CA SER A 235 -8.13 -0.30 2.12
C SER A 235 -8.18 1.00 1.33
N LEU A 236 -9.37 1.53 1.07
CA LEU A 236 -9.54 2.81 0.39
C LEU A 236 -8.91 3.97 1.15
N PHE A 237 -9.11 4.04 2.47
CA PHE A 237 -8.47 5.07 3.29
C PHE A 237 -6.95 4.97 3.22
N SER A 238 -6.41 3.76 3.38
CA SER A 238 -4.96 3.52 3.30
C SER A 238 -4.39 3.94 1.94
N ASN A 239 -5.08 3.62 0.84
CA ASN A 239 -4.62 3.98 -0.50
C ASN A 239 -4.71 5.50 -0.77
N VAL A 240 -5.76 6.15 -0.27
CA VAL A 240 -5.91 7.62 -0.29
C VAL A 240 -4.77 8.31 0.44
N ILE A 241 -4.46 7.88 1.67
CA ILE A 241 -3.34 8.42 2.47
C ILE A 241 -2.01 8.19 1.76
N SER A 242 -1.80 6.99 1.21
CA SER A 242 -0.56 6.65 0.49
C SER A 242 -0.39 7.51 -0.76
N THR A 243 -1.47 7.76 -1.50
CA THR A 243 -1.43 8.61 -2.69
C THR A 243 -1.20 10.08 -2.34
N LEU A 244 -1.70 10.53 -1.18
CA LEU A 244 -1.44 11.88 -0.68
C LEU A 244 0.03 12.12 -0.30
N ALA A 245 0.81 11.07 -0.05
CA ALA A 245 2.25 11.23 0.15
C ALA A 245 2.97 11.72 -1.13
N LEU A 246 2.46 11.39 -2.33
CA LEU A 246 3.06 11.79 -3.61
C LEU A 246 3.18 13.32 -3.78
N PRO A 247 2.13 14.14 -3.58
CA PRO A 247 2.24 15.60 -3.60
C PRO A 247 3.04 16.21 -2.45
N LEU A 248 3.21 15.49 -1.33
CA LEU A 248 4.04 15.95 -0.22
C LEU A 248 5.54 15.80 -0.48
N VAL A 249 5.95 14.84 -1.32
CA VAL A 249 7.37 14.62 -1.67
C VAL A 249 8.00 15.86 -2.32
N PRO A 250 7.41 16.51 -3.34
CA PRO A 250 7.90 17.78 -3.87
C PRO A 250 8.01 18.89 -2.82
N VAL A 251 7.10 18.95 -1.83
CA VAL A 251 7.17 19.94 -0.74
C VAL A 251 8.38 19.70 0.14
N ALA A 252 8.62 18.45 0.53
CA ALA A 252 9.81 18.07 1.29
C ALA A 252 11.09 18.37 0.49
N ALA A 253 11.09 18.12 -0.83
CA ALA A 253 12.21 18.46 -1.70
C ALA A 253 12.46 19.97 -1.75
N VAL A 254 11.42 20.81 -1.83
CA VAL A 254 11.58 22.27 -1.79
C VAL A 254 12.12 22.75 -0.43
N ILE A 255 11.63 22.20 0.68
CA ILE A 255 12.06 22.63 2.03
C ILE A 255 13.48 22.17 2.34
N LEU A 256 13.81 20.91 2.05
CA LEU A 256 15.08 20.29 2.45
C LEU A 256 16.19 20.53 1.42
N LEU A 257 15.84 20.43 0.13
CA LEU A 257 16.80 20.51 -0.97
C LEU A 257 16.79 21.86 -1.67
N HIS A 258 15.94 22.80 -1.23
CA HIS A 258 15.78 24.12 -1.84
C HIS A 258 15.45 24.03 -3.34
N ASP A 259 14.69 22.98 -3.72
CA ASP A 259 14.21 22.79 -5.09
C ASP A 259 13.24 23.92 -5.49
N LYS A 260 13.07 24.16 -6.79
CA LYS A 260 12.13 25.17 -7.28
C LYS A 260 10.70 24.62 -7.28
N MET A 261 9.78 25.38 -6.67
CA MET A 261 8.36 25.10 -6.69
C MET A 261 7.72 25.69 -7.96
N ASP A 262 7.28 24.82 -8.87
CA ASP A 262 6.50 25.22 -10.05
C ASP A 262 5.01 25.43 -9.68
N GLY A 263 4.30 26.31 -10.39
CA GLY A 263 2.88 26.58 -10.18
C GLY A 263 2.01 25.33 -10.33
N VAL A 264 2.40 24.39 -11.20
CA VAL A 264 1.70 23.10 -11.35
C VAL A 264 1.84 22.22 -10.10
N LYS A 265 3.03 22.20 -9.46
CA LYS A 265 3.23 21.48 -8.19
C LYS A 265 2.32 22.05 -7.09
N VAL A 266 2.16 23.37 -7.05
CA VAL A 266 1.25 24.07 -6.12
C VAL A 266 -0.21 23.68 -6.37
N VAL A 267 -0.67 23.72 -7.63
CA VAL A 267 -2.04 23.33 -7.99
C VAL A 267 -2.30 21.86 -7.62
N ALA A 268 -1.36 20.96 -7.92
CA ALA A 268 -1.47 19.55 -7.55
C ALA A 268 -1.59 19.37 -6.02
N MET A 269 -0.81 20.11 -5.24
CA MET A 269 -0.89 20.08 -3.78
C MET A 269 -2.26 20.56 -3.27
N LEU A 270 -2.78 21.67 -3.79
CA LEU A 270 -4.11 22.19 -3.42
C LEU A 270 -5.23 21.18 -3.73
N LEU A 271 -5.16 20.52 -4.89
CA LEU A 271 -6.11 19.46 -5.25
C LEU A 271 -6.03 18.26 -4.31
N ALA A 272 -4.82 17.88 -3.88
CA ALA A 272 -4.65 16.79 -2.92
C ALA A 272 -5.21 17.14 -1.53
N ILE A 273 -4.93 18.36 -1.05
CA ILE A 273 -5.48 18.86 0.22
C ILE A 273 -7.00 18.89 0.15
N TRP A 274 -7.57 19.40 -0.95
CA TRP A 274 -9.03 19.41 -1.15
C TRP A 274 -9.60 17.99 -1.15
N GLY A 275 -9.01 17.10 -1.95
CA GLY A 275 -9.47 15.71 -2.05
C GLY A 275 -9.47 15.04 -0.69
N PHE A 276 -8.41 15.22 0.09
CA PHE A 276 -8.30 14.67 1.43
C PHE A 276 -9.25 15.31 2.44
N ALA A 277 -9.39 16.63 2.43
CA ALA A 277 -10.36 17.31 3.28
C ALA A 277 -11.79 16.84 3.00
N SER A 278 -12.13 16.60 1.73
CA SER A 278 -13.43 16.02 1.34
C SER A 278 -13.63 14.62 1.93
N TYR A 279 -12.58 13.80 1.96
CA TYR A 279 -12.62 12.47 2.56
C TYR A 279 -12.78 12.52 4.08
N LEU A 280 -11.97 13.33 4.77
CA LEU A 280 -12.05 13.48 6.23
C LEU A 280 -13.39 14.04 6.66
N TYR A 281 -13.93 15.00 5.92
CA TYR A 281 -15.24 15.58 6.20
C TYR A 281 -16.36 14.53 6.07
N GLN A 282 -16.30 13.67 5.05
CA GLN A 282 -17.24 12.55 4.93
C GLN A 282 -17.12 11.58 6.11
N HIS A 283 -15.89 11.23 6.50
CA HIS A 283 -15.64 10.35 7.64
C HIS A 283 -16.23 10.94 8.94
N TYR A 284 -16.05 12.24 9.15
CA TYR A 284 -16.65 12.96 10.27
C TYR A 284 -18.18 12.96 10.26
N ILE A 285 -18.81 13.13 9.10
CA ILE A 285 -20.28 13.04 8.95
C ILE A 285 -20.77 11.65 9.30
N ASP A 286 -20.10 10.61 8.80
CA ASP A 286 -20.52 9.23 9.03
C ASP A 286 -20.38 8.85 10.52
N ASP A 287 -19.29 9.25 11.17
CA ASP A 287 -19.11 9.10 12.63
C ASP A 287 -20.18 9.84 13.43
N SER A 288 -20.51 11.07 13.03
CA SER A 288 -21.55 11.87 13.71
C SER A 288 -22.93 11.22 13.58
N LYS A 289 -23.26 10.67 12.40
CA LYS A 289 -24.51 9.94 12.17
C LYS A 289 -24.58 8.64 12.98
N LEU A 290 -23.47 7.92 13.10
CA LEU A 290 -23.40 6.71 13.93
C LEU A 290 -23.65 7.04 15.40
N LYS A 291 -22.98 8.08 15.93
CA LYS A 291 -23.20 8.55 17.31
C LYS A 291 -24.65 8.97 17.55
N ALA A 292 -25.24 9.76 16.64
CA ALA A 292 -26.63 10.18 16.75
C ALA A 292 -27.61 8.99 16.75
N LYS A 293 -27.38 7.97 15.91
CA LYS A 293 -28.21 6.76 15.86
C LYS A 293 -28.11 5.96 17.17
N GLN A 294 -26.92 5.89 17.76
CA GLN A 294 -26.70 5.18 19.02
C GLN A 294 -27.36 5.88 20.20
N THR A 295 -27.33 7.22 20.25
CA THR A 295 -28.08 8.01 21.25
C THR A 295 -29.58 7.78 21.13
N ASN A 296 -30.15 7.82 19.92
CA ASN A 296 -31.58 7.56 19.69
C ASN A 296 -31.99 6.13 20.12
N ILE A 297 -31.16 5.12 19.87
CA ILE A 297 -31.44 3.74 20.31
C ILE A 297 -31.47 3.66 21.85
N ASN A 298 -30.52 4.31 22.52
CA ASN A 298 -30.46 4.33 23.99
C ASN A 298 -31.67 5.04 24.61
N GLU A 299 -32.15 6.14 24.01
CA GLU A 299 -33.34 6.86 24.47
C GLU A 299 -34.63 6.05 24.27
N VAL A 300 -34.79 5.39 23.11
CA VAL A 300 -35.96 4.52 22.85
C VAL A 300 -35.96 3.31 23.78
N THR A 301 -34.80 2.73 24.07
CA THR A 301 -34.70 1.57 24.98
C THR A 301 -35.02 1.98 26.42
N ASN A 302 -34.50 3.11 26.90
CA ASN A 302 -34.79 3.61 28.25
C ASN A 302 -36.24 4.08 28.44
N GLY A 303 -36.85 4.69 27.42
CA GLY A 303 -38.26 5.11 27.47
C GLY A 303 -39.28 3.95 27.38
N SER A 304 -38.83 2.75 27.00
CA SER A 304 -39.69 1.55 26.94
C SER A 304 -39.66 0.68 28.20
N MET A 305 -38.72 0.97 29.13
CA MET A 305 -38.58 0.27 30.42
C MET A 305 -39.18 1.06 31.60
N SER A 306 -39.65 2.28 31.37
CA SER A 306 -40.29 3.18 32.34
C SER A 306 -41.79 3.29 32.08
#